data_AF-A0A2E6XJS3-F1
#
_entry.id   AF-A0A2E6XJS3-F1
#
_cell.length_a   1.000
_cell.length_b   1.000
_cell.length_c   1.000
_cell.angle_alpha   90.00
_cell.angle_beta   90.00
_cell.angle_gamma   90.00
#
_symmetry.space_group_name_H-M   'P 1'
#
loop_
_entity.id
_entity.type
_entity.pdbx_description
1 polymer ?
#
loop_
_entity_poly.entity_id
_entity_poly.type
_entity_poly.pdbx_seq_one_letter_code
_entity_poly.pdbx_strand_id
1 'polypeptide(L)'
;MEIGLVVGSHRKYSQSAKVAEFCSDFLRDKLNVSTWTLDLGQAPLPFWDEELAGGESHWAGFGQLAQQLSASDAFVFVSPEWHGMVPAALKNFFLIWSGTDELAHKPALACAVSAGEGGAYVINELRTSSYKNSRLCWLPEHIIARQVHKICNADPSENDSDANIRFVERCQHSLRLLTAYARALENVRDEGFVEQTKFPNGM
;
A
#
# COMPACT_ATOMS: atom_id res chain seq x y z
N MET A 1 8.06 13.46 7.20
CA MET A 1 7.60 12.08 6.98
C MET A 1 6.34 12.09 6.15
N GLU A 2 6.33 11.29 5.09
CA GLU A 2 5.17 11.08 4.23
C GLU A 2 4.89 9.58 4.04
N ILE A 3 3.63 9.17 4.12
CA ILE A 3 3.21 7.78 3.88
C ILE A 3 2.24 7.74 2.71
N GLY A 4 2.61 6.98 1.67
CA GLY A 4 1.75 6.73 0.51
C GLY A 4 0.75 5.60 0.78
N LEU A 5 -0.51 5.79 0.39
CA LEU A 5 -1.52 4.75 0.42
C LEU A 5 -1.85 4.33 -1.01
N VAL A 6 -1.76 3.04 -1.32
CA VAL A 6 -2.08 2.49 -2.64
C VAL A 6 -3.32 1.61 -2.53
N VAL A 7 -4.43 2.04 -3.13
CA VAL A 7 -5.70 1.31 -3.13
C VAL A 7 -5.76 0.43 -4.36
N GLY A 8 -5.73 -0.87 -4.14
CA GLY A 8 -5.68 -1.90 -5.18
C GLY A 8 -7.03 -2.29 -5.79
N SER A 9 -8.12 -1.62 -5.44
CA SER A 9 -9.44 -1.99 -5.98
C SER A 9 -9.60 -1.57 -7.43
N HIS A 10 -10.32 -2.38 -8.21
CA HIS A 10 -10.76 -2.01 -9.56
C HIS A 10 -12.04 -1.16 -9.57
N ARG A 11 -12.72 -1.03 -8.42
CA ARG A 11 -13.96 -0.26 -8.31
C ARG A 11 -13.67 1.20 -7.97
N LYS A 12 -14.31 2.12 -8.69
CA LYS A 12 -14.28 3.57 -8.39
C LYS A 12 -14.73 3.87 -6.95
N TYR A 13 -15.84 3.28 -6.52
CA TYR A 13 -16.38 3.47 -5.16
C TYR A 13 -16.13 2.19 -4.36
N SER A 14 -14.89 2.00 -3.90
CA SER A 14 -14.48 0.76 -3.25
C SER A 14 -14.50 0.85 -1.73
N GLN A 15 -14.77 -0.29 -1.08
CA GLN A 15 -14.57 -0.43 0.37
C GLN A 15 -13.08 -0.33 0.74
N SER A 16 -12.18 -0.60 -0.21
CA SER A 16 -10.74 -0.40 -0.04
C SER A 16 -10.37 1.08 0.06
N ALA A 17 -11.00 1.96 -0.73
CA ALA A 17 -10.83 3.40 -0.62
C ALA A 17 -11.30 3.91 0.76
N LYS A 18 -12.47 3.44 1.23
CA LYS A 18 -12.99 3.75 2.58
C LYS A 18 -12.00 3.36 3.69
N VAL A 19 -11.43 2.16 3.60
CA VAL A 19 -10.43 1.69 4.58
C VAL A 19 -9.12 2.49 4.48
N ALA A 20 -8.68 2.85 3.27
CA ALA A 20 -7.51 3.69 3.07
C ALA A 20 -7.72 5.11 3.63
N GLU A 21 -8.90 5.69 3.44
CA GLU A 21 -9.27 6.98 4.01
C GLU A 21 -9.24 6.94 5.54
N PHE A 22 -9.81 5.91 6.17
CA PHE A 22 -9.69 5.71 7.61
C PHE A 22 -8.22 5.65 8.09
N CYS A 23 -7.36 4.92 7.38
CA CYS A 23 -5.92 4.88 7.69
C CYS A 23 -5.26 6.25 7.53
N SER A 24 -5.57 6.97 6.45
CA SER A 24 -5.04 8.30 6.15
C SER A 24 -5.43 9.30 7.22
N ASP A 25 -6.70 9.32 7.64
CA ASP A 25 -7.19 10.20 8.69
C ASP A 25 -6.52 9.92 10.03
N PHE A 26 -6.33 8.65 10.41
CA PHE A 26 -5.59 8.33 11.62
C PHE A 26 -4.12 8.80 11.56
N LEU A 27 -3.44 8.58 10.43
CA LEU A 27 -2.06 9.02 10.23
C LEU A 27 -1.94 10.54 10.34
N ARG A 28 -2.83 11.30 9.67
CA ARG A 28 -2.83 12.76 9.69
C ARG A 28 -3.23 13.31 11.07
N ASP A 29 -4.40 12.92 11.56
CA ASP A 29 -5.03 13.57 12.71
C ASP A 29 -4.44 13.13 14.05
N LYS A 30 -3.92 11.88 14.12
CA LYS A 30 -3.44 11.30 15.38
C LYS A 30 -1.94 11.15 15.44
N LEU A 31 -1.27 10.98 14.30
CA LEU A 31 0.19 10.81 14.25
C LEU A 31 0.93 12.01 13.62
N ASN A 32 0.22 13.00 13.08
CA ASN A 32 0.80 14.15 12.40
C ASN A 32 1.75 13.73 11.25
N VAL A 33 1.34 12.73 10.49
CA VAL A 33 2.06 12.20 9.32
C VAL A 33 1.34 12.65 8.05
N SER A 34 2.09 13.20 7.10
CA SER A 34 1.54 13.55 5.78
C SER A 34 1.18 12.29 5.01
N THR A 35 0.08 12.34 4.25
CA THR A 35 -0.39 11.20 3.45
C THR A 35 -0.83 11.65 2.07
N TRP A 36 -0.69 10.75 1.11
CA TRP A 36 -1.29 10.85 -0.21
C TRP A 36 -1.82 9.47 -0.62
N THR A 37 -2.77 9.44 -1.55
CA THR A 37 -3.43 8.20 -1.97
C THR A 37 -3.41 8.05 -3.49
N LEU A 38 -2.92 6.91 -3.96
CA LEU A 38 -3.17 6.42 -5.32
C LEU A 38 -4.32 5.43 -5.29
N ASP A 39 -5.48 5.83 -5.81
CA ASP A 39 -6.61 4.92 -6.00
C ASP A 39 -6.64 4.39 -7.43
N LEU A 40 -6.24 3.13 -7.62
CA LEU A 40 -6.17 2.49 -8.93
C LEU A 40 -7.55 2.27 -9.57
N GLY A 41 -8.63 2.36 -8.79
CA GLY A 41 -10.00 2.33 -9.32
C GLY A 41 -10.43 3.68 -9.90
N GLN A 42 -9.82 4.79 -9.43
CA GLN A 42 -10.09 6.15 -9.90
C GLN A 42 -9.10 6.59 -10.98
N ALA A 43 -7.82 6.31 -10.77
CA ALA A 43 -6.69 6.62 -11.64
C ALA A 43 -5.94 5.32 -11.98
N PRO A 44 -6.50 4.48 -12.86
CA PRO A 44 -5.85 3.24 -13.27
C PRO A 44 -4.54 3.55 -13.99
N LEU A 45 -3.51 2.75 -13.71
CA LEU A 45 -2.25 2.79 -14.45
C LEU A 45 -2.40 2.03 -15.78
N PRO A 46 -1.69 2.44 -16.85
CA PRO A 46 -1.47 1.59 -18.02
C PRO A 46 -0.89 0.24 -17.58
N PHE A 47 -1.17 -0.82 -18.34
CA PHE A 47 -0.53 -2.10 -18.07
C PHE A 47 0.96 -2.03 -18.39
N TRP A 48 1.76 -2.73 -17.59
CA TRP A 48 3.19 -2.90 -17.86
C TRP A 48 3.38 -3.47 -19.27
N ASP A 49 4.31 -2.86 -20.00
CA ASP A 49 4.81 -3.31 -21.28
C ASP A 49 6.30 -2.99 -21.42
N GLU A 50 6.90 -3.40 -22.54
CA GLU A 50 8.31 -3.21 -22.84
C GLU A 50 8.68 -1.74 -23.11
N GLU A 51 7.69 -0.89 -23.40
CA GLU A 51 7.86 0.53 -23.72
C GLU A 51 8.09 1.41 -22.49
N LEU A 52 7.89 0.85 -21.28
CA LEU A 52 8.12 1.55 -20.01
C LEU A 52 9.52 2.18 -19.92
N ALA A 53 10.54 1.53 -20.48
CA ALA A 53 11.91 2.07 -20.53
C ALA A 53 12.12 3.16 -21.61
N GLY A 54 11.23 3.23 -22.60
CA GLY A 54 11.33 4.11 -23.77
C GLY A 54 10.68 5.48 -23.60
N GLY A 55 9.91 5.70 -22.54
CA GLY A 55 9.31 7.02 -22.23
C GLY A 55 8.17 7.43 -23.17
N GLU A 56 7.43 6.46 -23.69
CA GLU A 56 6.32 6.70 -24.62
C GLU A 56 5.15 7.49 -24.02
N SER A 57 4.34 8.08 -24.89
CA SER A 57 3.31 9.07 -24.51
C SER A 57 2.23 8.56 -23.56
N HIS A 58 1.94 7.26 -23.56
CA HIS A 58 0.92 6.68 -22.68
C HIS A 58 1.42 6.51 -21.23
N TRP A 59 2.73 6.61 -21.01
CA TRP A 59 3.38 6.73 -19.70
C TRP A 59 3.43 8.19 -19.20
N ALA A 60 2.81 9.15 -19.90
CA ALA A 60 2.72 10.53 -19.43
C ALA A 60 2.07 10.62 -18.04
N GLY A 61 2.67 11.40 -17.14
CA GLY A 61 2.24 11.52 -15.73
C GLY A 61 2.98 10.59 -14.76
N PHE A 62 3.73 9.60 -15.25
CA PHE A 62 4.53 8.70 -14.41
C PHE A 62 5.63 9.41 -13.65
N GLY A 63 6.26 10.43 -14.21
CA GLY A 63 7.31 11.19 -13.51
C GLY A 63 6.81 11.83 -12.21
N GLN A 64 5.56 12.31 -12.18
CA GLN A 64 4.97 12.85 -10.96
C GLN A 64 4.70 11.75 -9.92
N LEU A 65 4.17 10.60 -10.34
CA LEU A 65 3.94 9.48 -9.44
C LEU A 65 5.26 8.89 -8.93
N ALA A 66 6.28 8.76 -9.77
CA ALA A 66 7.63 8.35 -9.38
C ALA A 66 8.19 9.28 -8.29
N GLN A 67 8.04 10.60 -8.45
CA GLN A 67 8.46 11.57 -7.44
C GLN A 67 7.72 11.38 -6.11
N GLN A 68 6.40 11.16 -6.14
CA GLN A 68 5.61 10.91 -4.92
C GLN A 68 6.01 9.60 -4.24
N LEU A 69 6.23 8.53 -5.02
CA LEU A 69 6.72 7.26 -4.49
C LEU A 69 8.11 7.44 -3.87
N SER A 70 9.05 8.08 -4.56
CA SER A 70 10.39 8.39 -4.08
C SER A 70 10.38 9.25 -2.81
N ALA A 71 9.50 10.25 -2.70
CA ALA A 71 9.38 11.11 -1.52
C ALA A 71 8.74 10.41 -0.30
N SER A 72 8.05 9.27 -0.50
CA SER A 72 7.40 8.55 0.59
C SER A 72 8.41 7.77 1.45
N ASP A 73 8.22 7.80 2.76
CA ASP A 73 9.04 7.06 3.73
C ASP A 73 8.52 5.65 4.00
N ALA A 74 7.25 5.41 3.73
CA ALA A 74 6.56 4.15 3.96
C ALA A 74 5.28 4.06 3.12
N PHE A 75 4.74 2.85 3.02
CA PHE A 75 3.51 2.59 2.26
C PHE A 75 2.48 1.77 3.03
N VAL A 76 1.20 2.05 2.78
CA VAL A 76 0.09 1.15 3.08
C VAL A 76 -0.49 0.64 1.76
N PHE A 77 -0.43 -0.67 1.54
CA PHE A 77 -1.02 -1.30 0.36
C PHE A 77 -2.36 -1.93 0.73
N VAL A 78 -3.47 -1.35 0.23
CA VAL A 78 -4.83 -1.79 0.52
C VAL A 78 -5.35 -2.66 -0.61
N SER A 79 -5.44 -3.98 -0.37
CA SER A 79 -5.82 -4.97 -1.37
C SER A 79 -7.16 -5.63 -1.01
N PRO A 80 -8.22 -5.48 -1.82
CA PRO A 80 -9.39 -6.35 -1.69
C PRO A 80 -9.07 -7.77 -2.17
N GLU A 81 -9.74 -8.76 -1.59
CA GLU A 81 -9.63 -10.16 -2.05
C GLU A 81 -10.69 -10.49 -3.09
N TRP A 82 -10.26 -10.73 -4.33
CA TRP A 82 -11.14 -11.14 -5.44
C TRP A 82 -10.80 -12.55 -5.86
N HIS A 83 -11.72 -13.49 -5.61
CA HIS A 83 -11.48 -14.92 -5.87
C HIS A 83 -10.18 -15.44 -5.22
N GLY A 84 -9.83 -14.92 -4.04
CA GLY A 84 -8.60 -15.29 -3.33
C GLY A 84 -7.32 -14.62 -3.83
N MET A 85 -7.40 -13.67 -4.77
CA MET A 85 -6.24 -13.06 -5.42
C MET A 85 -6.11 -11.57 -5.10
N VAL A 86 -4.86 -11.10 -5.10
CA VAL A 86 -4.55 -9.67 -5.20
C VAL A 86 -5.04 -9.16 -6.56
N PRO A 87 -5.71 -8.00 -6.63
CA PRO A 87 -6.23 -7.50 -7.89
C PRO A 87 -5.13 -7.20 -8.91
N ALA A 88 -5.43 -7.47 -10.18
CA ALA A 88 -4.50 -7.26 -11.29
C ALA A 88 -3.91 -5.84 -11.35
N ALA A 89 -4.65 -4.79 -10.99
CA ALA A 89 -4.14 -3.42 -11.00
C ALA A 89 -3.03 -3.21 -9.97
N LEU A 90 -3.16 -3.81 -8.79
CA LEU A 90 -2.13 -3.74 -7.76
C LEU A 90 -0.92 -4.63 -8.12
N LYS A 91 -1.15 -5.78 -8.76
CA LYS A 91 -0.04 -6.57 -9.33
C LYS A 91 0.70 -5.81 -10.42
N ASN A 92 -0.04 -5.11 -11.28
CA ASN A 92 0.51 -4.25 -12.32
C ASN A 92 1.35 -3.11 -11.74
N PHE A 93 0.87 -2.46 -10.68
CA PHE A 93 1.66 -1.49 -9.92
C PHE A 93 3.03 -2.07 -9.51
N PHE A 94 3.05 -3.29 -8.97
CA PHE A 94 4.32 -3.93 -8.61
C PHE A 94 5.16 -4.33 -9.83
N LEU A 95 4.58 -4.73 -10.96
CA LEU A 95 5.35 -5.00 -12.18
C LEU A 95 6.08 -3.77 -12.70
N ILE A 96 5.43 -2.61 -12.59
CA ILE A 96 5.95 -1.31 -13.01
C ILE A 96 7.08 -0.83 -12.10
N TRP A 97 6.87 -0.84 -10.78
CA TRP A 97 7.77 -0.20 -9.81
C TRP A 97 8.73 -1.17 -9.11
N SER A 98 8.69 -2.47 -9.46
CA SER A 98 9.71 -3.40 -8.99
C SER A 98 10.94 -3.32 -9.86
N GLY A 99 12.12 -3.27 -9.25
CA GLY A 99 13.39 -3.09 -9.95
C GLY A 99 13.76 -1.62 -10.11
N THR A 100 13.00 -0.72 -9.51
CA THR A 100 13.27 0.72 -9.42
C THR A 100 13.51 1.12 -7.96
N ASP A 101 14.04 2.31 -7.71
CA ASP A 101 14.44 2.76 -6.36
C ASP A 101 13.28 3.40 -5.57
N GLU A 102 12.18 3.75 -6.26
CA GLU A 102 11.00 4.43 -5.72
C GLU A 102 10.41 3.73 -4.48
N LEU A 103 10.44 2.39 -4.45
CA LEU A 103 9.90 1.56 -3.38
C LEU A 103 10.99 0.99 -2.45
N ALA A 104 12.26 1.11 -2.84
CA ALA A 104 13.32 0.29 -2.29
C ALA A 104 13.60 0.60 -0.81
N HIS A 105 13.66 -0.44 0.01
CA HIS A 105 13.99 -0.37 1.44
C HIS A 105 13.05 0.52 2.26
N LYS A 106 11.84 0.77 1.75
CA LYS A 106 10.78 1.48 2.46
C LYS A 106 9.89 0.48 3.19
N PRO A 107 9.58 0.71 4.48
CA PRO A 107 8.64 -0.14 5.19
C PRO A 107 7.23 -0.09 4.58
N ALA A 108 6.58 -1.25 4.55
CA ALA A 108 5.27 -1.42 3.95
C ALA A 108 4.31 -2.19 4.85
N LEU A 109 3.08 -1.71 4.96
CA LEU A 109 1.99 -2.37 5.69
C LEU A 109 0.98 -2.93 4.70
N ALA A 110 0.76 -4.25 4.74
CA ALA A 110 -0.28 -4.89 3.96
C ALA A 110 -1.64 -4.74 4.68
N CYS A 111 -2.65 -4.29 3.95
CA CYS A 111 -4.02 -4.14 4.44
C CYS A 111 -4.99 -4.86 3.51
N ALA A 112 -5.58 -5.96 3.97
CA ALA A 112 -6.57 -6.71 3.20
C ALA A 112 -7.99 -6.20 3.46
N VAL A 113 -8.85 -6.31 2.45
CA VAL A 113 -10.28 -5.99 2.56
C VAL A 113 -11.11 -7.17 2.08
N SER A 114 -12.07 -7.59 2.91
CA SER A 114 -13.00 -8.66 2.57
C SER A 114 -14.45 -8.30 2.94
N ALA A 115 -15.40 -8.66 2.08
CA ALA A 115 -16.82 -8.58 2.41
C ALA A 115 -17.23 -9.65 3.44
N GLY A 116 -16.44 -10.72 3.59
CA GLY A 116 -16.65 -11.78 4.58
C GLY A 116 -15.42 -11.96 5.47
N GLU A 117 -15.07 -13.20 5.78
CA GLU A 117 -13.97 -13.57 6.68
C GLU A 117 -12.60 -13.76 5.99
N GLY A 118 -12.52 -13.49 4.68
CA GLY A 118 -11.30 -13.67 3.89
C GLY A 118 -10.22 -12.61 4.15
N GLY A 119 -9.33 -12.45 3.18
CA GLY A 119 -8.25 -11.45 3.19
C GLY A 119 -6.87 -12.02 3.51
N ALA A 120 -6.78 -13.22 4.08
CA ALA A 120 -5.50 -13.83 4.42
C ALA A 120 -4.66 -14.18 3.17
N TYR A 121 -5.31 -14.53 2.05
CA TYR A 121 -4.60 -14.92 0.84
C TYR A 121 -3.92 -13.74 0.18
N VAL A 122 -4.56 -12.57 0.14
CA VAL A 122 -3.92 -11.38 -0.41
C VAL A 122 -2.79 -10.85 0.47
N ILE A 123 -2.87 -10.99 1.80
CA ILE A 123 -1.73 -10.71 2.68
C ILE A 123 -0.55 -11.63 2.35
N ASN A 124 -0.82 -12.93 2.20
CA ASN A 124 0.20 -13.91 1.86
C ASN A 124 0.82 -13.61 0.48
N GLU A 125 -0.01 -13.36 -0.53
CA GLU A 125 0.45 -13.10 -1.89
C GLU A 125 1.30 -11.83 -1.99
N LEU A 126 0.90 -10.73 -1.34
CA LEU A 126 1.70 -9.51 -1.28
C LEU A 126 3.09 -9.80 -0.70
N ARG A 127 3.16 -10.49 0.44
CA ARG A 127 4.44 -10.81 1.08
C ARG A 127 5.30 -11.77 0.26
N THR A 128 4.66 -12.69 -0.45
CA THR A 128 5.37 -13.73 -1.20
C THR A 128 5.88 -13.23 -2.55
N SER A 129 5.16 -12.30 -3.20
CA SER A 129 5.36 -12.01 -4.63
C SER A 129 5.51 -10.53 -5.02
N SER A 130 5.77 -9.63 -4.07
CA SER A 130 6.00 -8.21 -4.38
C SER A 130 7.28 -7.63 -3.78
N TYR A 131 7.96 -8.34 -2.88
CA TYR A 131 9.08 -7.78 -2.12
C TYR A 131 10.43 -7.85 -2.86
N LYS A 132 10.64 -8.87 -3.70
CA LYS A 132 11.98 -9.24 -4.20
C LYS A 132 12.71 -8.08 -4.88
N ASN A 133 12.09 -7.52 -5.93
CA ASN A 133 12.71 -6.46 -6.72
C ASN A 133 12.18 -5.06 -6.35
N SER A 134 11.03 -4.92 -5.69
CA SER A 134 10.65 -3.64 -5.07
C SER A 134 11.46 -3.32 -3.83
N ARG A 135 12.09 -4.34 -3.22
CA ARG A 135 12.85 -4.27 -1.95
C ARG A 135 12.04 -3.68 -0.79
N LEU A 136 10.70 -3.73 -0.86
CA LEU A 136 9.84 -3.27 0.22
C LEU A 136 10.08 -4.09 1.48
N CYS A 137 10.18 -3.40 2.61
CA CYS A 137 10.30 -4.02 3.91
C CYS A 137 8.90 -4.25 4.50
N TRP A 138 8.24 -5.34 4.12
CA TRP A 138 6.94 -5.70 4.68
C TRP A 138 7.03 -5.89 6.21
N LEU A 139 6.28 -5.09 6.97
CA LEU A 139 6.22 -5.22 8.43
C LEU A 139 5.73 -6.61 8.84
N PRO A 140 6.13 -7.18 9.99
CA PRO A 140 5.53 -8.41 10.50
C PRO A 140 4.00 -8.29 10.69
N GLU A 141 3.54 -7.08 11.03
CA GLU A 141 2.13 -6.75 11.19
C GLU A 141 1.40 -6.55 9.86
N HIS A 142 0.09 -6.75 9.90
CA HIS A 142 -0.84 -6.49 8.80
C HIS A 142 -2.25 -6.20 9.34
N ILE A 143 -3.07 -5.59 8.49
CA ILE A 143 -4.48 -5.28 8.76
C ILE A 143 -5.35 -6.17 7.87
N ILE A 144 -6.48 -6.65 8.42
CA ILE A 144 -7.53 -7.31 7.63
C ILE A 144 -8.88 -6.69 8.03
N ALA A 145 -9.48 -5.92 7.12
CA ALA A 145 -10.83 -5.39 7.22
C ALA A 145 -11.84 -6.48 6.80
N ARG A 146 -12.18 -7.37 7.73
CA ARG A 146 -13.22 -8.40 7.53
C ARG A 146 -14.61 -7.80 7.70
N GLN A 147 -15.58 -8.38 7.01
CA GLN A 147 -16.97 -7.89 6.96
C GLN A 147 -17.02 -6.37 6.72
N VAL A 148 -16.23 -5.87 5.76
CA VAL A 148 -15.93 -4.42 5.61
C VAL A 148 -17.16 -3.51 5.54
N HIS A 149 -18.30 -4.03 5.11
CA HIS A 149 -19.57 -3.32 5.08
C HIS A 149 -20.10 -2.92 6.46
N LYS A 150 -19.56 -3.49 7.55
CA LYS A 150 -19.96 -3.24 8.94
C LYS A 150 -18.92 -2.47 9.76
N ILE A 151 -17.87 -1.94 9.13
CA ILE A 151 -16.79 -1.22 9.82
C ILE A 151 -16.38 0.01 9.01
N CYS A 152 -15.87 1.04 9.69
CA CYS A 152 -15.40 2.29 9.07
C CYS A 152 -16.45 3.02 8.22
N ASN A 153 -17.74 2.79 8.44
CA ASN A 153 -18.80 3.60 7.83
C ASN A 153 -18.88 4.96 8.54
N ALA A 154 -19.18 6.01 7.77
CA ALA A 154 -19.34 7.36 8.30
C ALA A 154 -20.54 7.47 9.26
N ASP A 155 -21.62 6.75 8.97
CA ASP A 155 -22.73 6.56 9.90
C ASP A 155 -22.37 5.48 10.93
N PRO A 156 -22.23 5.83 12.23
CA PRO A 156 -21.91 4.86 13.26
C PRO A 156 -22.94 3.74 13.42
N SER A 157 -24.20 3.96 13.02
CA SER A 157 -25.27 2.96 13.11
C SER A 157 -25.16 1.85 12.05
N GLU A 158 -24.40 2.09 10.97
CA GLU A 158 -24.07 1.07 9.96
C GLU A 158 -22.88 0.20 10.40
N ASN A 159 -22.24 0.51 11.53
CA ASN A 159 -21.11 -0.24 12.04
C ASN A 159 -21.55 -1.26 13.10
N ASP A 160 -21.00 -2.47 13.00
CA ASP A 160 -21.01 -3.42 14.10
C ASP A 160 -20.00 -2.94 15.16
N SER A 161 -20.48 -2.63 16.36
CA SER A 161 -19.67 -2.02 17.43
C SER A 161 -18.40 -2.83 17.72
N ASP A 162 -18.53 -4.13 17.96
CA ASP A 162 -17.42 -4.98 18.40
C ASP A 162 -16.44 -5.25 17.26
N ALA A 163 -16.92 -5.49 16.04
CA ALA A 163 -16.06 -5.64 14.87
C ALA A 163 -15.31 -4.34 14.56
N ASN A 164 -16.00 -3.20 14.65
CA ASN A 164 -15.41 -1.89 14.36
C ASN A 164 -14.36 -1.51 15.41
N ILE A 165 -14.63 -1.67 16.70
CA ILE A 165 -13.66 -1.40 17.77
C ILE A 165 -12.39 -2.24 17.57
N ARG A 166 -12.54 -3.55 17.36
CA ARG A 166 -11.39 -4.45 17.14
C ARG A 166 -10.59 -4.08 15.90
N PHE A 167 -11.27 -3.73 14.80
CA PHE A 167 -10.61 -3.28 13.59
C PHE A 167 -9.83 -1.98 13.85
N VAL A 168 -10.46 -0.99 14.49
CA VAL A 168 -9.85 0.30 14.81
C VAL A 168 -8.60 0.11 15.66
N GLU A 169 -8.67 -0.65 16.76
CA GLU A 169 -7.51 -0.91 17.64
C GLU A 169 -6.35 -1.56 16.88
N ARG A 170 -6.63 -2.59 16.07
CA ARG A 170 -5.63 -3.28 15.24
C ARG A 170 -5.00 -2.33 14.23
N CYS A 171 -5.82 -1.56 13.52
CA CYS A 171 -5.39 -0.61 12.52
C CYS A 171 -4.48 0.47 13.13
N GLN A 172 -4.91 1.08 14.23
CA GLN A 172 -4.16 2.11 14.93
C GLN A 172 -2.81 1.59 15.43
N HIS A 173 -2.78 0.38 16.00
CA HIS A 173 -1.53 -0.25 16.43
C HIS A 173 -0.57 -0.47 15.26
N SER A 174 -1.04 -1.05 14.15
CA SER A 174 -0.21 -1.32 12.98
C SER A 174 0.30 -0.03 12.31
N LEU A 175 -0.49 1.04 12.26
CA LEU A 175 -0.07 2.33 11.70
C LEU A 175 0.98 3.04 12.57
N ARG A 176 0.87 2.92 13.91
CA ARG A 176 1.93 3.40 14.82
C ARG A 176 3.24 2.64 14.59
N LEU A 177 3.18 1.32 14.41
CA LEU A 177 4.36 0.53 14.08
C LEU A 177 4.94 0.90 12.72
N LEU A 178 4.12 1.07 11.68
CA LEU A 178 4.58 1.54 10.36
C LEU A 178 5.34 2.86 10.48
N THR A 179 4.79 3.81 11.23
CA THR A 179 5.42 5.11 11.49
C THR A 179 6.76 4.95 12.22
N ALA A 180 6.87 4.04 13.20
CA ALA A 180 8.12 3.78 13.90
C ALA A 180 9.18 3.14 12.98
N TYR A 181 8.79 2.17 12.16
CA TYR A 181 9.66 1.53 11.17
C TYR A 181 10.14 2.54 10.12
N ALA A 182 9.27 3.42 9.65
CA ALA A 182 9.62 4.47 8.69
C ALA A 182 10.77 5.35 9.18
N ARG A 183 10.73 5.78 10.45
CA ARG A 183 11.83 6.55 11.09
C ARG A 183 13.09 5.72 11.24
N ALA A 184 12.94 4.47 11.69
CA ALA A 184 14.09 3.61 11.97
C ALA A 184 14.88 3.24 10.70
N LEU A 185 14.19 3.06 9.57
CA LEU A 185 14.79 2.65 8.31
C LEU A 185 15.24 3.81 7.40
N GLU A 186 15.10 5.06 7.85
CA GLU A 186 15.63 6.24 7.14
C GLU A 186 17.14 6.12 6.96
N ASN A 187 17.88 5.90 8.05
CA ASN A 187 19.33 5.74 8.02
C ASN A 187 19.81 4.62 7.08
N VAL A 188 19.02 3.54 6.91
CA VAL A 188 19.37 2.44 6.01
C VAL A 188 19.43 2.92 4.55
N ARG A 189 18.50 3.82 4.16
CA ARG A 189 18.47 4.39 2.81
C ARG A 189 19.62 5.40 2.61
N ASP A 190 20.03 6.08 3.68
CA ASP A 190 21.10 7.09 3.65
C ASP A 190 22.53 6.50 3.60
N GLU A 191 22.71 5.19 3.79
CA GLU A 191 24.04 4.54 3.73
C GLU A 191 24.69 4.57 2.33
N GLY A 192 23.98 5.02 1.28
CA GLY A 192 24.53 5.27 -0.06
C GLY A 192 24.85 4.03 -0.91
N PHE A 193 24.79 2.82 -0.34
CA PHE A 193 24.95 1.57 -1.10
C PHE A 193 23.62 0.99 -1.62
N VAL A 194 22.49 1.55 -1.19
CA VAL A 194 21.14 1.05 -1.50
C VAL A 194 20.74 1.33 -2.95
N GLU A 195 21.13 2.48 -3.51
CA GLU A 195 20.72 2.97 -4.84
C GLU A 195 21.59 2.41 -5.99
N GLN A 196 22.72 1.76 -5.67
CA GLN A 196 23.67 1.25 -6.67
C GLN A 196 23.98 -0.21 -6.45
N THR A 197 23.01 -1.05 -6.79
CA THR A 197 23.24 -2.48 -6.61
C THR A 197 23.96 -3.03 -7.84
N LYS A 198 25.21 -3.46 -7.63
CA LYS A 198 25.86 -4.53 -8.41
C LYS A 198 24.94 -5.77 -8.60
N PHE A 199 23.89 -5.86 -7.76
CA PHE A 199 22.87 -6.90 -7.72
C PHE A 199 21.48 -6.31 -8.02
N PRO A 200 21.17 -6.00 -9.30
CA PRO A 200 19.94 -5.30 -9.68
C PRO A 200 18.67 -6.08 -9.30
N ASN A 201 18.77 -7.41 -9.30
CA ASN A 201 17.71 -8.30 -8.81
C ASN A 201 17.93 -8.64 -7.34
N GLY A 202 16.86 -8.59 -6.54
CA GLY A 202 16.83 -9.30 -5.25
C GLY A 202 17.05 -10.79 -5.50
N MET A 203 17.56 -11.53 -4.49
CA MET A 203 17.90 -12.96 -4.59
C MET A 203 16.91 -13.76 -5.46
#